data_AF-A0A4Z1E3W9-F1
#
_entry.id   AF-A0A4Z1E3W9-F1
#
_cell.length_a   1.000
_cell.length_b   1.000
_cell.length_c   1.000
_cell.angle_alpha   90.00
_cell.angle_beta   90.00
_cell.angle_gamma   90.00
#
_symmetry.space_group_name_H-M   'P 1'
#
loop_
_entity.id
_entity.type
_entity.pdbx_description
1 polymer ?
#
loop_
_entity_poly.entity_id
_entity_poly.type
_entity_poly.pdbx_seq_one_letter_code
_entity_poly.pdbx_strand_id
1 'polypeptide(L)' 'MADPTHRKRLDKAAEAIASMTDPLDRLDAARAAREQFERLELEQVRTLREHGTTWSRIGALYGLTKQGAQQRFRSRLKD' A
#
# COMPACT_ATOMS: atom_id res chain seq x y z
N MET A 1 14.44 5.79 -1.50
CA MET A 1 13.44 6.87 -1.67
C MET A 1 12.80 6.72 -3.03
N ALA A 2 11.48 6.90 -3.16
CA ALA A 2 10.83 6.87 -4.47
C ALA A 2 11.37 8.01 -5.37
N ASP A 3 11.54 7.71 -6.65
CA ASP A 3 11.91 8.67 -7.70
C ASP A 3 11.01 9.92 -7.64
N PRO A 4 11.57 11.15 -7.72
CA PRO A 4 10.79 12.39 -7.75
C PRO A 4 9.66 12.40 -8.80
N THR A 5 9.85 11.72 -9.93
CA THR A 5 8.86 11.55 -11.00
C THR A 5 7.67 10.72 -10.54
N HIS A 6 7.90 9.65 -9.78
CA HIS A 6 6.83 8.81 -9.24
C HIS A 6 6.00 9.57 -8.22
N ARG A 7 6.64 10.39 -7.38
CA ARG A 7 5.93 11.26 -6.43
C ARG A 7 5.01 12.23 -7.15
N LYS A 8 5.51 12.95 -8.16
CA LYS A 8 4.71 13.92 -8.93
C LYS A 8 3.49 13.27 -9.61
N ARG A 9 3.63 12.04 -10.10
CA ARG A 9 2.49 11.31 -10.71
C ARG A 9 1.43 10.94 -9.68
N LEU A 10 1.84 10.54 -8.48
CA LEU A 10 0.93 10.23 -7.39
C LEU A 10 0.18 11.48 -6.93
N ASP A 11 0.89 12.60 -6.76
CA ASP A 11 0.28 13.88 -6.36
C ASP A 11 -0.78 14.31 -7.38
N LYS A 12 -0.47 14.21 -8.68
CA LYS A 12 -1.43 14.51 -9.75
C LYS A 12 -2.67 13.61 -9.73
N ALA A 13 -2.51 12.32 -9.40
CA ALA A 13 -3.65 11.40 -9.29
C ALA A 13 -4.54 11.75 -8.08
N ALA A 14 -3.93 12.12 -6.95
CA ALA A 14 -4.66 12.56 -5.77
C ALA A 14 -5.42 13.88 -6.04
N GLU A 15 -4.79 14.84 -6.71
CA GLU A 15 -5.43 16.10 -7.14
C GLU A 15 -6.62 15.84 -8.07
N ALA A 16 -6.48 14.92 -9.03
CA ALA A 16 -7.57 14.57 -9.94
C ALA A 16 -8.80 14.04 -9.19
N ILE A 17 -8.60 13.13 -8.23
CA ILE A 17 -9.68 12.62 -7.36
C ILE A 17 -10.28 13.77 -6.53
N ALA A 18 -9.44 14.60 -5.91
CA ALA A 18 -9.91 15.72 -5.09
C ALA A 18 -10.76 16.74 -5.86
N SER A 19 -10.49 16.90 -7.15
CA SER A 19 -11.18 17.84 -8.04
C SER A 19 -12.53 17.36 -8.58
N MET A 20 -12.93 16.11 -8.30
CA MET A 20 -14.23 15.57 -8.72
C MET A 20 -15.39 16.34 -8.07
N THR A 21 -16.40 16.69 -8.87
CA THR A 21 -17.53 17.54 -8.46
C THR A 21 -18.48 16.84 -7.50
N ASP A 22 -18.79 15.57 -7.77
CA ASP A 22 -19.71 14.80 -6.93
C ASP A 22 -18.97 14.24 -5.69
N PRO A 23 -19.44 14.52 -4.45
CA PRO A 23 -18.78 14.06 -3.24
C PRO A 23 -18.75 12.54 -3.07
N LEU A 24 -19.76 11.82 -3.57
CA LEU A 24 -19.84 10.36 -3.46
C LEU A 24 -18.88 9.71 -4.45
N ASP A 25 -18.85 10.19 -5.70
CA ASP A 25 -17.90 9.71 -6.72
C ASP A 25 -16.45 9.96 -6.28
N ARG A 26 -16.19 11.13 -5.67
CA ARG A 26 -14.86 11.44 -5.11
C ARG A 26 -14.45 10.44 -4.03
N LEU A 27 -15.36 10.08 -3.13
CA LEU A 27 -15.07 9.11 -2.07
C LEU A 27 -14.87 7.71 -2.66
N ASP A 28 -15.69 7.30 -3.63
CA ASP A 28 -15.55 6.01 -4.29
C ASP A 28 -14.21 5.89 -5.02
N ALA A 29 -13.80 6.91 -5.76
CA ALA A 29 -12.51 6.97 -6.42
C ALA A 29 -11.33 6.90 -5.43
N ALA A 30 -11.41 7.63 -4.31
CA ALA A 30 -10.40 7.55 -3.25
C ALA A 30 -10.35 6.15 -2.61
N ARG A 31 -11.51 5.51 -2.40
CA ARG A 31 -11.61 4.15 -1.88
C ARG A 31 -10.97 3.15 -2.83
N ALA A 32 -11.28 3.23 -4.12
CA ALA A 32 -10.73 2.34 -5.15
C ALA A 32 -9.21 2.49 -5.28
N ALA A 33 -8.69 3.73 -5.24
CA ALA A 33 -7.26 4.00 -5.24
C ALA A 33 -6.57 3.38 -4.01
N ARG A 34 -7.13 3.56 -2.81
CA ARG A 34 -6.62 2.93 -1.58
C ARG A 34 -6.56 1.41 -1.71
N GLU A 35 -7.64 0.78 -2.17
CA GLU A 35 -7.70 -0.67 -2.35
C GLU A 35 -6.65 -1.18 -3.36
N GLN A 36 -6.38 -0.41 -4.42
CA GLN A 36 -5.32 -0.75 -5.37
C GLN A 36 -3.92 -0.71 -4.72
N PHE A 37 -3.64 0.31 -3.90
CA PHE A 37 -2.37 0.39 -3.17
C PHE A 37 -2.26 -0.69 -2.08
N GLU A 38 -3.37 -1.06 -1.43
CA GLU A 38 -3.39 -2.17 -0.47
C GLU A 38 -3.08 -3.51 -1.16
N ARG A 39 -3.62 -3.77 -2.35
CA ARG A 39 -3.27 -4.96 -3.15
C ARG A 39 -1.79 -4.96 -3.54
N LEU A 40 -1.29 -3.85 -4.06
CA LEU A 40 0.11 -3.71 -4.41
C LEU A 40 1.02 -3.93 -3.19
N GLU A 41 0.67 -3.39 -2.03
CA GLU A 41 1.42 -3.62 -0.78
C GLU A 41 1.51 -5.11 -0.44
N LEU A 42 0.38 -5.82 -0.50
CA LEU A 42 0.34 -7.25 -0.20
C LEU A 42 1.15 -8.09 -1.20
N GLU A 43 1.08 -7.77 -2.49
CA GLU A 43 1.90 -8.39 -3.53
C GLU A 43 3.39 -8.20 -3.24
N GLN A 44 3.82 -6.98 -2.91
CA GLN A 44 5.23 -6.72 -2.59
C GLN A 44 5.67 -7.44 -1.31
N VAL A 45 4.81 -7.53 -0.29
CA VAL A 45 5.09 -8.32 0.91
C VAL A 45 5.20 -9.81 0.56
N ARG A 46 4.34 -10.34 -0.32
CA ARG A 46 4.41 -11.73 -0.81
C ARG A 46 5.74 -11.99 -1.51
N THR A 47 6.09 -11.18 -2.50
CA THR A 47 7.35 -11.28 -3.23
C THR A 47 8.56 -11.22 -2.29
N LEU A 48 8.60 -10.28 -1.35
CA LEU A 48 9.67 -10.21 -0.36
C LEU A 48 9.77 -11.49 0.47
N ARG A 49 8.64 -12.08 0.87
CA ARG A 49 8.60 -13.33 1.63
C ARG A 49 9.08 -14.53 0.81
N GLU A 50 8.72 -14.60 -0.47
CA GLU A 50 9.18 -15.63 -1.41
C GLU A 50 10.69 -15.55 -1.64
N HIS A 51 11.26 -14.33 -1.71
CA HIS A 51 12.70 -14.09 -1.76
C HIS A 51 13.43 -14.23 -0.41
N GLY A 52 12.79 -14.78 0.62
CA GLY A 52 13.41 -15.08 1.90
C GLY A 52 13.54 -13.90 2.87
N THR A 53 12.98 -12.72 2.56
CA THR A 53 13.01 -11.57 3.46
C THR A 53 12.27 -11.88 4.76
N THR A 54 12.92 -11.68 5.90
CA THR A 54 12.34 -12.03 7.20
C THR A 54 11.21 -11.08 7.60
N TRP A 55 10.26 -11.58 8.40
CA TRP A 55 9.19 -10.76 8.98
C TRP A 55 9.70 -9.59 9.82
N SER A 56 10.83 -9.74 10.50
CA SER A 56 11.47 -8.65 11.24
C SER A 56 11.94 -7.54 10.31
N ARG A 57 12.51 -7.89 9.15
CA ARG A 57 12.98 -6.91 8.16
C ARG A 57 11.83 -6.17 7.49
N ILE A 58 10.75 -6.87 7.17
CA ILE A 58 9.52 -6.26 6.65
C ILE A 58 8.92 -5.33 7.72
N GLY A 59 8.77 -5.83 8.95
CA GLY A 59 8.22 -5.06 10.08
C GLY A 59 8.97 -3.76 10.37
N ALA A 60 10.29 -3.75 10.20
CA ALA A 60 11.10 -2.55 10.38
C ALA A 60 10.69 -1.38 9.45
N LEU A 61 10.16 -1.65 8.25
CA LEU A 61 9.63 -0.61 7.35
C LEU A 61 8.40 0.10 7.93
N TYR A 62 7.69 -0.56 8.83
CA TYR A 62 6.45 -0.10 9.45
C TYR A 62 6.61 0.31 10.92
N GLY A 63 7.84 0.28 11.45
CA GLY A 63 8.08 0.45 12.89
C GLY A 63 7.48 -0.66 13.75
N LEU A 64 7.29 -1.85 13.18
CA LEU A 64 6.66 -3.00 13.85
C LEU A 64 7.70 -4.04 14.28
N THR A 65 7.37 -4.78 15.35
CA THR A 65 8.07 -6.01 15.70
C THR A 65 7.78 -7.13 14.69
N LYS A 66 8.56 -8.22 14.74
CA LYS A 66 8.29 -9.45 13.97
C LYS A 66 6.84 -9.92 14.11
N GLN A 67 6.34 -9.98 15.35
CA GLN A 67 4.99 -10.45 15.65
C GLN A 67 3.93 -9.49 15.11
N GLY A 68 4.15 -8.18 15.24
CA GLY A 68 3.25 -7.16 14.66
C GLY A 68 3.16 -7.26 13.13
N ALA A 69 4.29 -7.47 12.45
CA ALA A 69 4.31 -7.69 11.01
C ALA A 69 3.57 -8.98 10.60
N GLN A 70 3.76 -10.07 11.35
CA GLN A 70 3.04 -11.32 11.11
C GLN A 70 1.54 -11.15 11.30
N GLN A 71 1.10 -10.49 12.37
CA GLN A 71 -0.31 -10.23 12.61
C GLN A 71 -0.93 -9.37 11.50
N ARG A 72 -0.21 -8.35 11.03
CA ARG A 72 -0.69 -7.43 9.98
C ARG A 72 -0.84 -8.11 8.61
N PHE A 73 0.13 -8.92 8.21
CA PHE A 73 0.22 -9.40 6.82
C PHE A 73 -0.06 -10.90 6.65
N ARG A 74 0.27 -11.75 7.63
CA ARG A 74 0.28 -13.21 7.41
C ARG A 74 -1.10 -13.79 7.11
N SER A 75 -2.17 -13.24 7.69
CA SER A 75 -3.54 -13.67 7.36
C SER A 75 -3.92 -13.25 5.93
N ARG A 76 -3.62 -12.01 5.56
CA ARG A 76 -3.94 -11.40 4.26
C ARG A 76 -3.15 -11.99 3.07
N LEU A 77 -2.11 -12.78 3.32
CA LEU A 77 -1.35 -13.48 2.28
C LEU A 77 -1.88 -14.89 1.97
N LYS A 78 -2.78 -15.42 2.81
CA LYS A 78 -3.34 -16.78 2.63
C LYS A 78 -4.56 -16.79 1.72
N ASP A 79 -5.17 -15.63 1.52
CA ASP A 79 -6.20 -15.37 0.52
C ASP A 79 -5.53 -15.14 -0.86
#